data_AF-A0A8S2XVP4-F1
#
_entry.id   AF-A0A8S2XVP4-F1
#
_cell.length_a   1.000
_cell.length_b   1.000
_cell.length_c   1.000
_cell.angle_alpha   90.00
_cell.angle_beta   90.00
_cell.angle_gamma   90.00
#
_symmetry.space_group_name_H-M   'P 1'
#
loop_
_entity.id
_entity.type
_entity.pdbx_description
1 polymer ?
#
loop_
_entity_poly.entity_id
_entity_poly.type
_entity_poly.pdbx_seq_one_letter_code
_entity_poly.pdbx_strand_id
1 'polypeptide(L)'
;MIQCFFRSIQEDSGNHIETLHELDIEYAGHLAKSVGIEMIRRCASPNDSPIFIKATADIAHKHLQSKHRHTNQLPLRCPGCVNAS
;
A
#
# COMPACT_ATOMS: atom_id res chain seq x y z
N MET A 1 25.45 -4.45 -7.54
CA MET A 1 24.10 -5.01 -7.33
C MET A 1 23.17 -4.11 -6.50
N ILE A 2 23.69 -3.18 -5.68
CA ILE A 2 22.86 -2.27 -4.86
C ILE A 2 22.29 -1.09 -5.67
N GLN A 3 22.99 -0.63 -6.71
CA GLN A 3 22.51 0.48 -7.57
C GLN A 3 21.35 0.13 -8.52
N CYS A 4 21.11 -1.16 -8.81
CA CYS A 4 19.99 -1.54 -9.69
C CYS A 4 18.62 -1.40 -9.01
N PHE A 5 18.55 -1.39 -7.67
CA PHE A 5 17.27 -1.37 -6.96
C PHE A 5 16.68 0.05 -6.81
N PHE A 6 17.53 1.08 -6.75
CA PHE A 6 17.07 2.46 -6.61
C PHE A 6 16.40 3.02 -7.89
N ARG A 7 16.74 2.46 -9.06
CA ARG A 7 16.23 2.96 -10.35
C ARG A 7 14.80 2.50 -10.66
N SER A 8 14.30 1.45 -10.01
CA SER A 8 12.89 1.01 -10.13
C SER A 8 11.93 1.77 -9.21
N ILE A 9 12.41 2.63 -8.33
CA ILE A 9 11.58 3.28 -7.31
C ILE A 9 10.97 4.61 -7.81
N GLN A 10 11.56 5.23 -8.83
CA GLN A 10 11.16 6.58 -9.29
C GLN A 10 10.16 6.63 -10.44
N GLU A 11 9.81 5.51 -11.09
CA GLU A 11 8.91 5.51 -12.26
C GLU A 11 7.48 5.04 -11.95
N ASP A 12 7.18 4.68 -10.70
CA ASP A 12 5.95 3.97 -10.38
C ASP A 12 4.94 4.86 -9.63
N SER A 13 3.93 5.31 -10.37
CA SER A 13 2.92 6.33 -9.98
C SER A 13 2.03 6.00 -8.77
N GLY A 14 2.15 4.79 -8.20
CA GLY A 14 1.38 4.33 -7.04
C GLY A 14 2.14 4.32 -5.71
N ASN A 15 3.43 4.69 -5.68
CA ASN A 15 4.18 4.78 -4.44
C ASN A 15 3.93 6.11 -3.71
N HIS A 16 3.81 6.05 -2.39
CA HIS A 16 3.50 7.19 -1.52
C HIS A 16 4.70 7.59 -0.67
N ILE A 17 4.64 8.79 -0.07
CA ILE A 17 5.73 9.36 0.75
C ILE A 17 6.15 8.42 1.89
N GLU A 18 5.18 7.75 2.50
CA GLU A 18 5.40 6.78 3.57
C GLU A 18 6.25 5.60 3.07
N THR A 19 6.03 5.15 1.84
CA THR A 19 6.80 4.03 1.26
C THR A 19 8.17 4.45 0.73
N LEU A 20 8.24 5.59 0.05
CA LEU A 20 9.45 6.04 -0.64
C LEU A 20 10.43 6.76 0.27
N HIS A 21 9.91 7.63 1.13
CA HIS A 21 10.73 8.45 2.00
C HIS A 21 10.90 7.76 3.34
N GLU A 22 9.80 7.54 4.06
CA GLU A 22 9.90 7.02 5.43
C GLU A 22 10.50 5.61 5.42
N LEU A 23 9.89 4.64 4.72
CA LEU A 23 10.38 3.26 4.77
C LEU A 23 11.73 3.03 4.07
N ASP A 24 11.90 3.55 2.84
CA ASP A 24 13.12 3.26 2.06
C ASP A 24 14.32 4.12 2.47
N ILE A 25 14.13 5.42 2.72
CA ILE A 25 15.23 6.35 3.03
C ILE A 25 15.47 6.41 4.54
N GLU A 26 14.45 6.72 5.34
CA GLU A 26 14.63 6.90 6.77
C GLU A 26 14.86 5.58 7.49
N TYR A 27 13.95 4.62 7.37
CA TYR A 27 14.06 3.35 8.09
C TYR A 27 15.13 2.44 7.48
N ALA A 28 15.02 2.10 6.20
CA ALA A 28 15.94 1.14 5.58
C ALA A 28 17.31 1.75 5.26
N GLY A 29 17.38 3.03 4.91
CA GLY A 29 18.63 3.72 4.59
C GLY A 29 19.39 4.19 5.82
N HIS A 30 18.75 4.98 6.70
CA HIS A 30 19.41 5.62 7.82
C HIS A 30 19.36 4.79 9.12
N LEU A 31 18.16 4.44 9.58
CA LEU A 31 17.98 3.82 10.89
C LEU A 31 18.60 2.43 10.93
N ALA A 32 18.34 1.59 9.93
CA ALA A 32 18.86 0.23 9.85
C ALA A 32 20.39 0.21 9.95
N LYS A 33 21.08 1.13 9.26
CA LYS A 33 22.54 1.30 9.37
C LYS A 33 22.96 1.73 10.76
N SER A 34 22.26 2.68 11.38
CA SER A 34 22.61 3.21 12.70
C SER A 34 22.51 2.17 13.82
N VAL A 35 21.63 1.17 13.67
CA VAL A 35 21.40 0.12 14.68
C VAL A 35 21.98 -1.24 14.29
N GLY A 36 22.76 -1.31 13.21
CA GLY A 36 23.45 -2.54 12.79
C GLY A 36 22.55 -3.62 12.18
N ILE A 37 21.39 -3.25 11.62
CA ILE A 37 20.57 -4.20 10.85
C ILE A 37 21.27 -4.54 9.55
N GLU A 38 21.59 -5.82 9.37
CA GLU A 38 22.30 -6.31 8.18
C GLU A 38 21.40 -6.36 6.94
N MET A 39 20.10 -6.65 7.12
CA MET A 39 19.17 -6.77 6.01
C MET A 39 17.75 -6.34 6.38
N ILE A 40 17.27 -5.32 5.68
CA ILE A 40 15.88 -4.88 5.67
C ILE A 40 15.49 -4.64 4.21
N ARG A 41 14.27 -5.04 3.84
CA ARG A 41 13.72 -4.86 2.51
C ARG A 41 12.24 -4.52 2.61
N ARG A 42 11.77 -3.66 1.71
CA ARG A 42 10.36 -3.39 1.51
C ARG A 42 9.86 -4.21 0.33
N CYS A 43 8.65 -4.76 0.44
CA CYS A 43 7.97 -5.39 -0.70
C CYS A 43 7.66 -4.32 -1.76
N ALA A 44 7.70 -4.70 -3.04
CA ALA A 44 7.22 -3.82 -4.10
C ALA A 44 5.74 -3.50 -3.87
N SER A 45 5.35 -2.25 -4.11
CA SER A 45 3.94 -1.87 -4.06
C SER A 45 3.18 -2.53 -5.23
N PRO A 46 1.88 -2.83 -5.08
CA PRO A 46 1.16 -3.60 -6.08
C PRO A 46 1.07 -2.93 -7.45
N ASN A 47 1.02 -1.59 -7.52
CA ASN A 47 1.12 -0.76 -8.73
C ASN A 47 0.51 -1.40 -10.00
N ASP A 48 1.32 -1.77 -10.98
CA ASP A 48 0.92 -2.34 -12.27
C ASP A 48 0.72 -3.86 -12.27
N SER A 49 0.74 -4.49 -11.08
CA SER A 49 0.60 -5.94 -10.94
C SER A 49 -0.67 -6.46 -11.59
N PRO A 50 -0.57 -7.35 -12.60
CA PRO A 50 -1.74 -7.86 -13.33
C PRO A 50 -2.66 -8.67 -12.42
N ILE A 51 -2.11 -9.31 -11.38
CA ILE A 51 -2.89 -10.05 -10.37
C ILE A 51 -3.71 -9.07 -9.52
N PHE A 52 -3.11 -7.97 -9.09
CA PHE A 52 -3.81 -6.96 -8.28
C PHE A 52 -4.91 -6.26 -9.08
N ILE A 53 -4.63 -5.90 -10.33
CA ILE A 53 -5.61 -5.31 -11.25
C ILE A 53 -6.78 -6.29 -11.47
N LYS A 54 -6.49 -7.56 -11.76
CA LYS A 54 -7.52 -8.60 -11.93
C LYS A 54 -8.36 -8.78 -10.66
N ALA A 55 -7.72 -8.88 -9.50
CA ALA A 55 -8.44 -9.03 -8.23
C ALA A 55 -9.38 -7.86 -7.94
N THR A 56 -8.94 -6.63 -8.24
CA THR A 56 -9.76 -5.42 -8.08
C THR A 56 -10.97 -5.43 -9.03
N ALA A 57 -10.75 -5.80 -10.30
CA ALA A 57 -11.83 -5.98 -11.27
C ALA A 57 -12.83 -7.06 -10.84
N ASP A 58 -12.35 -8.19 -10.32
CA ASP A 58 -13.18 -9.28 -9.81
C ASP A 58 -14.03 -8.84 -8.61
N ILE A 59 -13.48 -8.05 -7.69
CA ILE A 59 -14.22 -7.50 -6.54
C ILE A 59 -15.35 -6.59 -7.03
N ALA A 60 -15.06 -5.66 -7.95
CA ALA A 60 -16.07 -4.76 -8.51
C ALA A 60 -17.18 -5.55 -9.25
N HIS A 61 -16.80 -6.53 -10.07
CA HIS A 61 -17.74 -7.39 -10.79
C HIS A 61 -18.68 -8.14 -9.84
N LYS A 62 -18.12 -8.80 -8.82
CA LYS A 62 -18.90 -9.51 -7.79
C LYS A 62 -19.82 -8.57 -7.02
N HIS A 63 -19.36 -7.36 -6.68
CA HIS A 63 -20.18 -6.37 -5.99
C HIS A 63 -21.40 -5.96 -6.84
N LEU A 64 -21.21 -5.64 -8.12
CA LEU A 64 -22.29 -5.30 -9.04
C LEU A 64 -23.32 -6.43 -9.19
N GLN A 65 -22.86 -7.68 -9.21
CA GLN A 65 -23.75 -8.86 -9.26
C GLN A 65 -24.49 -9.12 -7.95
N SER A 66 -23.88 -8.78 -6.81
CA SER A 66 -24.43 -9.09 -5.48
C SER A 66 -25.72 -8.34 -5.15
N LYS A 67 -26.04 -7.25 -5.85
CA LYS A 67 -27.15 -6.30 -5.55
C LYS A 67 -27.10 -5.67 -4.14
N HIS A 68 -26.02 -5.86 -3.38
CA HIS A 68 -25.82 -5.20 -2.10
C HIS A 68 -25.26 -3.80 -2.34
N ARG A 69 -25.80 -2.79 -1.64
CA ARG A 69 -25.32 -1.40 -1.78
C ARG A 69 -24.00 -1.14 -1.06
N HIS A 70 -23.70 -1.90 -0.02
CA HIS A 70 -22.51 -1.78 0.80
C HIS A 70 -22.34 -3.05 1.66
N THR A 71 -21.21 -3.14 2.38
CA THR A 71 -20.97 -4.19 3.38
C THR A 71 -21.81 -3.97 4.63
N ASN A 72 -21.92 -5.00 5.48
CA ASN A 72 -22.62 -4.90 6.76
C ASN A 72 -21.93 -3.94 7.75
N GLN A 73 -20.64 -3.63 7.53
CA GLN A 73 -19.85 -2.76 8.39
C GLN A 73 -20.08 -1.28 8.12
N LEU A 74 -20.45 -0.87 6.90
CA LEU A 74 -20.63 0.54 6.56
C LEU A 74 -21.61 1.30 7.50
N PRO A 75 -22.78 0.77 7.90
CA PRO A 75 -23.67 1.46 8.83
C PRO A 75 -23.14 1.53 10.27
N LEU A 76 -22.09 0.77 10.63
CA LEU A 76 -21.49 0.79 11.95
C LEU A 76 -20.46 1.92 12.03
N ARG A 77 -20.86 3.05 12.63
CA ARG A 77 -19.95 4.18 12.89
C ARG A 77 -19.01 3.85 14.06
N CYS A 78 -17.86 4.54 14.11
CA CYS A 78 -16.90 4.39 15.19
C CYS A 78 -17.53 4.75 16.56
N PRO A 79 -17.16 4.07 17.66
CA PRO A 79 -17.54 4.50 19.00
C PRO A 79 -17.08 5.94 19.26
N GLY A 80 -18.03 6.82 19.62
CA GLY A 80 -17.74 8.24 19.85
C GLY A 80 -17.57 9.10 18.58
N CYS A 81 -17.98 8.60 17.41
CA CYS A 81 -17.98 9.41 16.19
C CYS A 81 -18.91 10.63 16.35
N VAL A 82 -18.33 11.83 16.33
CA VAL A 82 -19.07 13.10 16.33
C VAL A 82 -19.17 13.74 14.95
N ASN A 83 -18.57 13.11 13.94
CA ASN A 83 -18.72 13.57 12.57
C ASN A 83 -20.15 13.26 12.12
N ALA A 84 -20.92 14.32 11.86
CA ALA A 84 -22.29 14.23 11.39
C ALA A 84 -22.38 13.76 9.92
N SER A 85 -21.26 13.83 9.20
CA SER A 85 -21.12 13.41 7.79
C SER A 85 -20.40 12.06 7.70
#